data_AF-A0A7R9WEF4-F1
#
_entry.id   AF-A0A7R9WEF4-F1
#
_cell.length_a   1.000
_cell.length_b   1.000
_cell.length_c   1.000
_cell.angle_alpha   90.00
_cell.angle_beta   90.00
_cell.angle_gamma   90.00
#
_symmetry.space_group_name_H-M   'P 1'
#
loop_
_entity.id
_entity.type
_entity.pdbx_description
1 polymer ?
#
loop_
_entity_poly.entity_id
_entity_poly.type
_entity_poly.pdbx_seq_one_letter_code
_entity_poly.pdbx_strand_id
1 'polypeptide(L)'
;AEEEAREKDGRPSSPSSWSNRSFSEDEKEEEEEKKEEYEYVEEEEVLPPLAILPEPPSSLKSNPRILTVPMMTAIRDLGLHPTVQLMTWHRAYSLSRDGDSFHTMLRMCEGYNHTV
;
A
#
# COMPACT_ATOMS: atom_id res chain seq x y z
N ALA A 1 0.75 60.89 -21.66
CA ALA A 1 2.21 60.79 -21.45
C ALA A 1 2.43 59.47 -20.76
N GLU A 2 3.10 58.45 -21.29
CA GLU A 2 3.89 58.14 -22.48
C GLU A 2 4.01 56.59 -22.40
N GLU A 3 3.84 55.80 -23.47
CA GLU A 3 4.96 55.25 -24.28
C GLU A 3 6.10 54.62 -23.45
N GLU A 4 6.68 53.45 -23.74
CA GLU A 4 6.67 52.60 -24.93
C GLU A 4 7.41 51.28 -24.61
N ALA A 5 7.09 50.26 -25.42
CA ALA A 5 7.92 49.23 -26.03
C ALA A 5 9.17 48.64 -25.33
N ARG A 6 9.25 47.29 -25.36
CA ARG A 6 10.42 46.65 -26.00
C ARG A 6 10.13 45.26 -26.56
N GLU A 7 9.83 45.28 -27.86
CA GLU A 7 9.99 44.24 -28.86
C GLU A 7 11.47 43.86 -29.02
N LYS A 8 11.77 42.56 -29.16
CA LYS A 8 12.96 42.08 -29.88
C LYS A 8 12.70 40.73 -30.54
N ASP A 9 12.50 40.82 -31.85
CA ASP A 9 12.66 39.77 -32.84
C ASP A 9 14.05 39.11 -32.80
N GLY A 10 14.07 37.83 -33.21
CA GLY A 10 15.28 37.02 -33.17
C GLY A 10 15.39 35.85 -34.16
N ARG A 11 14.70 35.86 -35.32
CA ARG A 11 15.03 35.15 -36.60
C ARG A 11 15.24 33.61 -36.57
N PRO A 12 15.45 32.89 -37.70
CA PRO A 12 15.22 33.20 -39.12
C PRO A 12 14.41 32.12 -39.90
N SER A 13 13.91 32.56 -41.06
CA SER A 13 13.89 31.90 -42.39
C SER A 13 13.54 30.40 -42.54
N SER A 14 12.40 30.16 -43.21
CA SER A 14 12.16 28.99 -44.06
C SER A 14 13.32 28.74 -45.04
N PRO A 15 13.65 27.49 -45.36
CA PRO A 15 13.00 26.80 -46.48
C PRO A 15 12.86 25.28 -46.21
N SER A 16 11.88 24.56 -46.75
CA SER A 16 11.89 24.12 -48.14
C SER A 16 10.63 23.30 -48.40
N SER A 17 10.08 23.56 -49.58
CA SER A 17 9.15 22.70 -50.32
C SER A 17 9.49 21.22 -50.15
N TRP A 18 8.59 20.47 -49.53
CA TRP A 18 8.56 19.02 -49.68
C TRP A 18 7.57 18.70 -50.79
N SER A 19 8.20 18.47 -51.95
CA SER A 19 7.65 17.94 -53.17
C SER A 19 6.61 16.84 -52.95
N ASN A 20 5.56 16.93 -53.77
CA ASN A 20 4.65 15.87 -54.14
C ASN A 20 5.40 14.53 -54.28
N ARG A 21 5.09 13.58 -53.39
CA ARG A 21 5.40 12.18 -53.60
C ARG A 21 4.08 11.48 -53.89
N SER A 22 3.89 11.16 -55.17
CA SER A 22 2.84 10.27 -55.65
C SER A 22 2.87 8.98 -54.84
N PHE A 23 1.77 8.73 -54.13
CA PHE A 23 1.55 7.51 -53.38
C PHE A 23 1.11 6.42 -54.37
N SER A 24 2.05 5.57 -54.74
CA SER A 24 1.82 4.31 -55.45
C SER A 24 1.01 3.38 -54.55
N GLU A 25 -0.02 2.77 -55.13
CA GLU A 25 -0.79 1.65 -54.58
C GLU A 25 0.18 0.51 -54.27
N ASP A 26 0.51 0.34 -52.99
CA ASP A 26 1.32 -0.77 -52.48
C ASP A 26 0.41 -1.68 -51.67
N GLU A 27 0.61 -2.98 -51.89
CA GLU A 27 -0.26 -4.08 -51.51
C GLU A 27 -0.53 -4.10 -50.00
N LYS A 28 -1.81 -4.24 -49.65
CA LYS A 28 -2.25 -4.39 -48.27
C LYS A 28 -1.91 -5.82 -47.81
N GLU A 29 -0.68 -6.03 -47.36
CA GLU A 29 -0.34 -7.20 -46.54
C GLU A 29 -1.15 -7.14 -45.24
N GLU A 30 -2.05 -8.11 -45.08
CA GLU A 30 -2.74 -8.38 -43.81
C GLU A 30 -1.71 -8.94 -42.82
N GLU A 31 -1.04 -8.06 -42.08
CA GLU A 31 -0.36 -8.46 -40.84
C GLU A 31 -1.43 -8.92 -39.85
N GLU A 32 -1.56 -10.24 -39.69
CA GLU A 32 -2.27 -10.86 -38.57
C GLU A 32 -1.60 -10.41 -37.26
N GLU A 33 -2.11 -9.32 -36.70
CA GLU A 33 -1.74 -8.80 -35.39
C GLU A 33 -2.16 -9.84 -34.34
N LYS A 34 -1.22 -10.73 -34.01
CA LYS A 34 -1.37 -11.79 -33.02
C LYS A 34 -1.57 -11.14 -31.65
N LYS A 35 -2.82 -10.91 -31.27
CA LYS A 35 -3.22 -10.49 -29.91
C LYS A 35 -2.73 -11.55 -28.92
N GLU A 36 -1.62 -11.26 -28.25
CA GLU A 36 -1.19 -12.02 -27.08
C GLU A 36 -2.20 -11.74 -25.97
N GLU A 37 -3.11 -12.68 -25.76
CA GLU A 37 -4.07 -12.69 -24.66
C GLU A 37 -3.27 -12.99 -23.37
N TYR A 38 -3.00 -11.94 -22.61
CA TYR A 38 -2.38 -12.06 -21.29
C TYR A 38 -3.44 -12.56 -20.31
N GLU A 39 -3.26 -13.79 -19.84
CA GLU A 39 -4.03 -14.34 -18.73
C GLU A 39 -3.63 -13.61 -17.44
N TYR A 40 -4.56 -12.84 -16.87
CA TYR A 40 -4.37 -12.22 -15.56
C TYR A 40 -4.47 -13.32 -14.50
N VAL A 41 -3.32 -13.75 -13.98
CA VAL A 41 -3.26 -14.61 -12.81
C VAL A 41 -3.45 -13.71 -11.59
N GLU A 42 -4.60 -13.82 -10.94
CA GLU A 42 -4.84 -13.20 -9.64
C GLU A 42 -3.97 -13.92 -8.60
N GLU A 43 -2.81 -13.34 -8.28
CA GLU A 43 -1.94 -13.87 -7.23
C GLU A 43 -2.65 -13.74 -5.88
N GLU A 44 -2.96 -14.87 -5.25
CA GLU A 44 -3.51 -14.89 -3.90
C GLU A 44 -2.52 -14.23 -2.95
N GLU A 45 -2.93 -13.11 -2.35
CA GLU A 45 -2.06 -12.31 -1.49
C GLU A 45 -1.85 -13.05 -0.15
N VAL A 46 -0.77 -13.84 -0.08
CA VAL A 46 -0.42 -14.59 1.12
C VAL A 46 0.18 -13.65 2.16
N LEU A 47 -0.60 -13.34 3.20
CA LEU A 47 -0.10 -12.57 4.34
C LEU A 47 1.00 -13.34 5.09
N PRO A 48 2.02 -12.65 5.61
CA PRO A 48 3.03 -13.27 6.44
C PRO A 48 2.41 -13.85 7.72
N PRO A 49 3.11 -14.79 8.40
CA PRO A 49 2.68 -15.28 9.71
C PRO A 49 2.47 -14.13 10.71
N LEU A 50 1.46 -14.26 11.56
CA LEU A 50 1.14 -13.27 12.58
C LEU A 50 2.35 -13.05 13.50
N ALA A 51 2.88 -11.83 13.50
CA ALA A 51 3.99 -11.44 14.36
C ALA A 51 3.48 -11.08 15.76
N ILE A 52 3.90 -11.84 16.77
CA ILE A 52 3.54 -11.62 18.16
C ILE A 52 4.80 -11.33 18.96
N LEU A 53 4.81 -10.24 19.74
CA LEU A 53 5.94 -9.95 20.61
C LEU A 53 6.07 -11.04 21.70
N PRO A 54 7.27 -11.66 21.85
CA PRO A 54 7.51 -12.63 22.90
C PRO A 54 7.37 -12.01 24.29
N GLU A 55 6.74 -12.75 25.21
CA GLU A 55 6.60 -12.36 26.61
C GLU A 55 7.45 -13.27 27.50
N PRO A 56 7.97 -12.77 28.64
CA PRO A 56 8.70 -13.61 29.60
C PRO A 56 7.85 -14.81 30.04
N PRO A 57 8.41 -16.04 30.08
CA PRO A 57 7.66 -17.24 30.48
C PRO A 57 7.01 -17.14 31.86
N SER A 58 7.64 -16.41 32.79
CA SER A 58 7.10 -16.13 34.12
C SER A 58 5.80 -15.31 34.08
N SER A 59 5.71 -14.36 33.14
CA SER A 59 4.51 -13.54 32.94
C SER A 59 3.39 -14.39 32.35
N LEU A 60 3.67 -15.23 31.35
CA LEU A 60 2.67 -16.11 30.73
C LEU A 60 2.13 -17.16 31.69
N LYS A 61 2.95 -17.67 32.61
CA LYS A 61 2.52 -18.65 33.63
C LYS A 61 1.53 -18.05 34.64
N SER A 62 1.76 -16.81 35.05
CA SER A 62 0.93 -16.10 36.03
C SER A 62 -0.27 -15.40 35.37
N ASN A 63 -0.10 -14.96 34.13
CA ASN A 63 -1.04 -14.17 33.36
C ASN A 63 -1.11 -14.77 31.94
N PRO A 64 -1.79 -15.90 31.75
CA PRO A 64 -1.91 -16.52 30.44
C PRO A 64 -2.68 -15.62 29.48
N ARG A 65 -2.48 -15.84 28.18
CA ARG A 65 -3.26 -15.17 27.15
C ARG A 65 -4.65 -15.78 27.09
N ILE A 66 -5.65 -14.92 26.91
CA ILE A 66 -7.04 -15.36 26.73
C ILE A 66 -7.20 -15.97 25.33
N LEU A 67 -6.53 -15.38 24.33
CA LEU A 67 -6.59 -15.82 22.95
C LEU A 67 -5.43 -16.74 22.59
N THR A 68 -5.75 -17.81 21.88
CA THR A 68 -4.75 -18.67 21.23
C THR A 68 -4.23 -18.02 19.94
N VAL A 69 -3.09 -18.48 19.42
CA VAL A 69 -2.55 -17.98 18.15
C VAL A 69 -3.54 -18.12 16.98
N PRO A 70 -4.21 -19.27 16.78
CA PRO A 70 -5.21 -19.40 15.72
C PRO A 70 -6.37 -18.39 15.85
N MET A 71 -6.81 -18.09 17.07
CA MET A 71 -7.86 -17.08 17.30
C MET A 71 -7.38 -15.67 16.95
N MET A 72 -6.15 -15.30 17.33
CA MET A 72 -5.58 -14.00 16.97
C MET A 72 -5.41 -13.87 15.46
N THR A 73 -4.98 -14.93 14.78
CA THR A 73 -4.89 -14.98 13.30
C THR A 73 -6.27 -14.79 12.66
N ALA A 74 -7.31 -15.46 13.15
CA ALA A 74 -8.67 -15.27 12.64
C ALA A 74 -9.18 -13.84 12.82
N ILE A 75 -8.88 -13.19 13.95
CA ILE A 75 -9.23 -11.78 14.18
C ILE A 75 -8.49 -10.88 13.19
N ARG A 76 -7.19 -11.11 12.99
CA ARG A 76 -6.37 -10.38 12.02
C ARG A 76 -6.98 -10.45 10.62
N ASP A 77 -7.24 -11.66 10.14
CA ASP A 77 -7.61 -11.92 8.75
C ASP A 77 -9.04 -11.45 8.42
N LEU A 78 -9.95 -11.51 9.39
CA LEU A 78 -11.38 -11.23 9.17
C LEU A 78 -11.86 -9.89 9.71
N GLY A 79 -11.18 -9.35 10.73
CA GLY A 79 -11.71 -8.25 11.53
C GLY A 79 -10.92 -6.95 11.45
N LEU A 80 -9.66 -6.99 10.99
CA LEU A 80 -8.77 -5.83 11.04
C LEU A 80 -8.51 -5.25 9.66
N HIS A 81 -8.35 -3.92 9.63
CA HIS A 81 -7.94 -3.19 8.45
C HIS A 81 -6.54 -3.66 7.98
N PRO A 82 -6.27 -3.78 6.66
CA PRO A 82 -5.00 -4.30 6.14
C PRO A 82 -3.74 -3.63 6.73
N THR A 83 -3.80 -2.33 7.02
CA THR A 83 -2.68 -1.60 7.65
C THR A 83 -2.31 -2.14 9.04
N VAL A 84 -3.28 -2.70 9.78
CA VAL A 84 -3.07 -3.28 11.12
C VAL A 84 -2.69 -4.76 11.03
N GLN A 85 -3.05 -5.44 9.94
CA GLN A 85 -2.77 -6.88 9.78
C GLN A 85 -1.28 -7.20 9.76
N LEU A 86 -0.47 -6.28 9.23
CA LEU A 86 0.99 -6.43 9.14
C LEU A 86 1.74 -5.93 10.40
N MET A 87 1.03 -5.42 11.40
CA MET A 87 1.65 -4.93 12.63
C MET A 87 1.99 -6.07 13.59
N THR A 88 3.00 -5.86 14.42
CA THR A 88 3.35 -6.78 15.51
C THR A 88 2.38 -6.62 16.67
N TRP A 89 1.80 -7.73 17.13
CA TRP A 89 0.85 -7.73 18.23
C TRP A 89 1.57 -7.78 19.57
N HIS A 90 1.19 -6.86 20.45
CA HIS A 90 1.71 -6.75 21.80
C HIS A 90 0.56 -6.67 22.82
N ARG A 91 0.73 -7.34 23.96
CA ARG A 91 -0.23 -7.27 25.07
C ARG A 91 -0.01 -6.00 25.90
N ALA A 92 -0.68 -4.92 25.50
CA ALA A 92 -0.60 -3.63 26.18
C ALA A 92 -1.11 -3.71 27.64
N TYR A 93 -2.23 -4.37 27.87
CA TYR A 93 -2.90 -4.44 29.17
C TYR A 93 -3.47 -5.83 29.49
N SER A 94 -3.51 -6.18 30.77
CA SER A 94 -4.16 -7.39 31.27
C SER A 94 -4.71 -7.17 32.68
N LEU A 95 -5.98 -7.50 32.89
CA LEU A 95 -6.66 -7.34 34.20
C LEU A 95 -5.93 -8.06 35.34
N SER A 96 -5.41 -9.26 35.08
CA SER A 96 -4.73 -10.06 36.11
C SER A 96 -3.33 -9.54 36.44
N ARG A 97 -2.67 -8.84 35.50
CA ARG A 97 -1.31 -8.32 35.65
C ARG A 97 -1.32 -6.88 36.19
N ASP A 98 -2.21 -6.05 35.66
CA ASP A 98 -2.16 -4.60 35.79
C ASP A 98 -3.27 -4.06 36.72
N GLY A 99 -4.21 -4.92 37.15
CA GLY A 99 -5.38 -4.56 37.97
C GLY A 99 -6.63 -4.28 37.13
N ASP A 100 -7.73 -3.91 37.77
CA ASP A 100 -9.04 -3.66 37.14
C ASP A 100 -9.39 -2.16 37.02
N SER A 101 -8.43 -1.29 37.29
CA SER A 101 -8.62 0.15 37.19
C SER A 101 -8.64 0.62 35.74
N PHE A 102 -9.75 1.24 35.33
CA PHE A 102 -9.90 1.88 34.03
C PHE A 102 -8.81 2.93 33.77
N HIS A 103 -8.41 3.70 34.79
CA HIS A 103 -7.35 4.69 34.65
C HIS A 103 -5.99 4.05 34.35
N THR A 104 -5.70 2.90 34.98
CA THR A 104 -4.49 2.13 34.68
C THR A 104 -4.51 1.65 33.24
N MET A 105 -5.64 1.12 32.77
CA MET A 105 -5.79 0.68 31.37
C MET A 105 -5.49 1.82 30.39
N LEU A 106 -6.11 2.99 30.57
CA LEU A 106 -5.88 4.14 29.69
C LEU A 106 -4.40 4.55 29.66
N ARG A 107 -3.76 4.64 30.83
CA ARG A 107 -2.33 4.98 30.94
C ARG A 107 -1.44 3.96 30.23
N MET A 108 -1.77 2.66 30.33
CA MET A 108 -0.98 1.60 29.68
C MET A 108 -1.15 1.60 28.16
N CYS A 109 -2.30 2.06 27.65
CA CYS A 109 -2.61 2.08 26.23
C CYS A 109 -2.25 3.41 25.52
N GLU A 110 -1.90 4.46 26.26
CA GLU A 110 -1.66 5.82 25.72
C GLU A 110 -0.62 5.88 24.58
N GLY A 111 0.39 5.01 24.60
CA GLY A 111 1.45 4.97 23.60
C GLY A 111 1.13 4.13 22.34
N TYR A 112 -0.05 3.52 22.25
CA TYR A 112 -0.42 2.65 21.14
C TYR A 112 -1.39 3.36 20.19
N ASN A 113 -0.98 3.48 18.92
CA ASN A 113 -1.82 4.11 17.89
C ASN A 113 -3.01 3.23 17.49
N HIS A 114 -2.88 1.92 17.62
CA HIS A 114 -3.89 0.93 17.28
C HIS A 114 -3.99 -0.10 18.40
N THR A 115 -5.18 -0.22 18.99
CA THR A 115 -5.52 -1.22 20.01
C THR A 115 -6.75 -1.99 19.55
N VAL A 116 -6.72 -3.30 19.71
CA VAL A 116 -7.79 -4.24 19.34
C VAL A 116 -8.39 -4.83 20.61
#